data_AF-A0A9E3N2X1-F1
#
_entry.id   AF-A0A9E3N2X1-F1
#
_cell.length_a   1.000
_cell.length_b   1.000
_cell.length_c   1.000
_cell.angle_alpha   90.00
_cell.angle_beta   90.00
_cell.angle_gamma   90.00
#
_symmetry.space_group_name_H-M   'P 1'
#
loop_
_entity.id
_entity.type
_entity.pdbx_description
1 polymer ?
#
loop_
_entity_poly.entity_id
_entity_poly.type
_entity_poly.pdbx_seq_one_letter_code
_entity_poly.pdbx_strand_id
1 'polypeptide(L)'
;MLMLPAQDVVAGKYRAPDNDATVATIEFTRSVPDPGARSLQKLSLYRDAQCTLGKGVGYAAGVTRLGAKRKVVRVPAQQRIFLWVTTSEWTHGGKSEMPGFIALATQHDCMTLHSFVPEPGHRYSVSHRRTGDGCALDVEDMATALPPADLSLHNPMPCSDAP
;
A
#
# COMPACT_ATOMS: atom_id res chain seq x y z
N MET A 1 6.47 1.33 -41.72
CA MET A 1 5.41 1.73 -40.78
C MET A 1 5.52 0.81 -39.57
N LEU A 2 6.21 1.25 -38.51
CA LEU A 2 6.47 0.46 -37.31
C LEU A 2 5.23 0.52 -36.42
N MET A 3 4.57 -0.63 -36.23
CA MET A 3 3.54 -0.81 -35.21
C MET A 3 4.20 -0.77 -33.83
N LEU A 4 3.89 0.26 -33.04
CA LEU A 4 4.16 0.27 -31.61
C LEU A 4 3.23 -0.76 -30.94
N PRO A 5 3.74 -1.64 -30.05
CA PRO A 5 2.87 -2.52 -29.30
C PRO A 5 2.03 -1.69 -28.31
N ALA A 6 0.71 -1.86 -28.37
CA ALA A 6 -0.22 -1.37 -27.37
C ALA A 6 0.17 -1.93 -26.00
N GLN A 7 0.71 -1.09 -25.13
CA GLN A 7 0.89 -1.43 -23.73
C GLN A 7 -0.41 -1.14 -23.00
N ASP A 8 -1.15 -2.19 -22.66
CA ASP A 8 -2.27 -2.13 -21.72
C ASP A 8 -1.81 -1.49 -20.40
N VAL A 9 -2.14 -0.21 -20.24
CA VAL A 9 -2.10 0.45 -18.93
C VAL A 9 -3.33 -0.05 -18.20
N VAL A 10 -3.20 -1.13 -17.44
CA VAL A 10 -4.20 -1.49 -16.44
C VAL A 10 -4.14 -0.40 -15.37
N ALA A 11 -5.03 0.59 -15.49
CA ALA A 11 -5.23 1.61 -14.48
C ALA A 11 -5.42 0.92 -13.12
N GLY A 12 -4.66 1.36 -12.12
CA GLY A 12 -4.82 0.90 -10.74
C GLY A 12 -3.93 -0.25 -10.25
N LYS A 13 -3.07 -0.88 -11.08
CA LYS A 13 -2.04 -1.83 -10.60
C LYS A 13 -0.63 -1.25 -10.67
N TYR A 14 0.07 -1.26 -9.54
CA TYR A 14 1.46 -0.85 -9.46
C TYR A 14 2.35 -1.79 -10.26
N ARG A 15 3.27 -1.19 -11.03
CA ARG A 15 4.32 -1.90 -11.73
C ARG A 15 5.65 -1.56 -11.09
N ALA A 16 6.24 -2.55 -10.42
CA ALA A 16 7.55 -2.42 -9.81
C ALA A 16 8.64 -2.12 -10.85
N PRO A 17 9.65 -1.30 -10.50
CA PRO A 17 10.83 -1.11 -11.34
C PRO A 17 11.60 -2.41 -11.55
N ASP A 18 12.48 -2.43 -12.55
CA ASP A 18 13.37 -3.56 -12.83
C ASP A 18 14.37 -3.76 -11.67
N ASN A 19 14.99 -4.95 -11.60
CA ASN A 19 15.86 -5.28 -10.47
C ASN A 19 17.27 -4.75 -10.75
N ASP A 20 17.53 -3.50 -10.39
CA ASP A 20 18.84 -2.86 -10.55
C ASP A 20 19.28 -2.14 -9.26
N ALA A 21 20.46 -1.51 -9.30
CA ALA A 21 21.02 -0.82 -8.14
C ALA A 21 20.27 0.47 -7.75
N THR A 22 19.24 0.88 -8.48
CA THR A 22 18.49 2.13 -8.27
C THR A 22 17.16 1.92 -7.54
N VAL A 23 16.92 0.72 -7.03
CA VAL A 23 15.67 0.39 -6.32
C VAL A 23 15.89 0.22 -4.83
N ALA A 24 14.84 0.54 -4.07
CA ALA A 24 14.69 0.11 -2.69
C ALA A 24 13.60 -0.96 -2.60
N THR A 25 13.46 -1.59 -1.43
CA THR A 25 12.38 -2.55 -1.18
C THR A 25 11.54 -2.18 0.02
N ILE A 26 10.25 -2.41 -0.08
CA ILE A 26 9.27 -2.27 0.99
C ILE A 26 8.78 -3.66 1.37
N GLU A 27 8.92 -3.98 2.63
CA GLU A 27 8.34 -5.15 3.29
C GLU A 27 7.04 -4.73 3.98
N PHE A 28 5.91 -4.89 3.27
CA PHE A 28 4.59 -4.59 3.80
C PHE A 28 4.10 -5.75 4.66
N THR A 29 3.92 -5.48 5.95
CA THR A 29 3.53 -6.47 6.96
C THR A 29 2.28 -6.06 7.68
N ARG A 30 1.56 -7.06 8.16
CA ARG A 30 0.42 -6.86 9.04
C ARG A 30 0.93 -6.55 10.46
N SER A 31 0.50 -5.43 11.02
CA SER A 31 0.92 -4.97 12.34
C SER A 31 0.29 -5.76 13.50
N VAL A 32 0.82 -5.60 14.71
CA VAL A 32 0.29 -6.13 15.98
C VAL A 32 -0.07 -4.96 16.92
N PRO A 33 -1.23 -4.97 17.63
CA PRO A 33 -2.30 -5.97 17.57
C PRO A 33 -2.96 -5.97 16.19
N ASP A 34 -3.17 -7.18 15.69
CA ASP A 34 -3.76 -7.46 14.40
C ASP A 34 -5.21 -6.91 14.38
N PRO A 35 -5.67 -6.20 13.32
CA PRO A 35 -7.05 -5.71 13.17
C PRO A 35 -8.10 -6.84 12.98
N GLY A 36 -8.01 -7.94 13.74
CA GLY A 36 -8.98 -9.03 13.79
C GLY A 36 -8.88 -10.03 12.64
N ALA A 37 -9.62 -11.15 12.69
CA ALA A 37 -9.50 -12.20 11.68
C ALA A 37 -10.03 -11.85 10.29
N ARG A 38 -10.74 -10.74 10.17
CA ARG A 38 -11.55 -10.36 9.03
C ARG A 38 -11.18 -8.96 8.57
N SER A 39 -9.91 -8.79 8.22
CA SER A 39 -9.43 -7.51 7.70
C SER A 39 -8.41 -7.67 6.59
N LEU A 40 -8.46 -6.71 5.67
CA LEU A 40 -7.56 -6.57 4.54
C LEU A 40 -6.84 -5.24 4.66
N GLN A 41 -5.52 -5.30 4.60
CA GLN A 41 -4.71 -4.11 4.45
C GLN A 41 -4.18 -4.06 3.02
N LYS A 42 -4.34 -2.92 2.37
CA LYS A 42 -3.85 -2.68 1.01
C LYS A 42 -2.82 -1.57 1.05
N LEU A 43 -1.71 -1.78 0.36
CA LEU A 43 -0.69 -0.78 0.08
C LEU A 43 -0.78 -0.41 -1.40
N SER A 44 -0.92 0.88 -1.65
CA SER A 44 -0.83 1.49 -2.97
C SER A 44 0.31 2.51 -3.00
N LEU A 45 0.95 2.65 -4.15
CA LEU A 45 2.11 3.52 -4.36
C LEU A 45 1.79 4.60 -5.38
N TYR A 46 2.08 5.86 -5.06
CA TYR A 46 1.85 7.01 -5.93
C TYR A 46 3.08 7.92 -6.00
N ARG A 47 3.03 8.91 -6.91
CA ARG A 47 4.08 9.91 -7.12
C ARG A 47 3.77 11.26 -6.48
N ASP A 48 2.53 11.48 -6.06
CA ASP A 48 2.08 12.72 -5.44
C ASP A 48 1.01 12.43 -4.37
N ALA A 49 0.69 13.47 -3.61
CA ALA A 49 -0.34 13.42 -2.57
C ALA A 49 -1.78 13.42 -3.13
N GLN A 50 -1.95 13.64 -4.44
CA GLN A 50 -3.25 13.62 -5.11
C GLN A 50 -3.59 12.23 -5.66
N CYS A 51 -2.69 11.25 -5.45
CA CYS A 51 -2.84 9.90 -5.96
C CYS A 51 -3.09 9.84 -7.46
N THR A 52 -2.43 10.74 -8.22
CA THR A 52 -2.58 10.81 -9.67
C THR A 52 -2.20 9.47 -10.32
N LEU A 53 -3.12 8.92 -11.12
CA LEU A 53 -2.87 7.69 -11.85
C LEU A 53 -1.85 7.90 -12.98
N GLY A 54 -1.06 6.85 -13.23
CA GLY A 54 0.00 6.90 -14.23
C GLY A 54 0.79 5.59 -14.30
N LYS A 55 1.91 5.60 -15.03
CA LYS A 55 2.77 4.42 -15.15
C LYS A 55 3.53 4.16 -13.85
N GLY A 56 3.39 2.95 -13.32
CA GLY A 56 4.13 2.53 -12.12
C GLY A 56 3.57 3.12 -10.82
N VAL A 57 2.27 3.39 -10.77
CA VAL A 57 1.53 3.77 -9.56
C VAL A 57 0.28 2.90 -9.40
N GLY A 58 -0.35 2.90 -8.23
CA GLY A 58 -1.57 2.14 -7.92
C GLY A 58 -1.35 1.04 -6.89
N TYR A 59 -2.24 0.03 -6.90
CA TYR A 59 -2.22 -1.07 -5.94
C TYR A 59 -0.96 -1.93 -6.07
N ALA A 60 -0.18 -2.01 -4.98
CA ALA A 60 1.10 -2.70 -4.95
C ALA A 60 1.07 -4.01 -4.16
N ALA A 61 0.40 -4.03 -3.01
CA ALA A 61 0.33 -5.20 -2.17
C ALA A 61 -0.93 -5.24 -1.31
N GLY A 62 -1.29 -6.45 -0.88
CA GLY A 62 -2.35 -6.66 0.10
C GLY A 62 -1.99 -7.79 1.03
N VAL A 63 -2.27 -7.59 2.32
CA VAL A 63 -2.07 -8.59 3.38
C VAL A 63 -3.40 -8.84 4.11
N THR A 64 -3.65 -10.10 4.44
CA THR A 64 -4.83 -10.56 5.16
C THR A 64 -4.40 -11.58 6.21
N ARG A 65 -5.24 -11.87 7.22
CA ARG A 65 -4.91 -12.91 8.20
C ARG A 65 -4.88 -14.32 7.59
N LEU A 66 -5.80 -14.59 6.66
CA LEU A 66 -5.94 -15.90 6.01
C LEU A 66 -4.98 -16.08 4.83
N GLY A 67 -4.42 -14.99 4.30
CA GLY A 67 -3.47 -14.99 3.19
C GLY A 67 -2.04 -14.69 3.63
N ALA A 68 -1.30 -14.04 2.74
CA ALA A 68 0.07 -13.63 3.03
C ALA A 68 0.10 -12.58 4.15
N LYS A 69 0.85 -12.88 5.22
CA LYS A 69 1.10 -11.94 6.35
C LYS A 69 2.11 -10.85 6.00
N ARG A 70 2.85 -11.05 4.90
CA ARG A 70 3.91 -10.19 4.41
C ARG A 70 3.91 -10.17 2.89
N LYS A 71 4.22 -9.00 2.31
CA LYS A 71 4.51 -8.81 0.89
C LYS A 71 5.75 -7.95 0.72
N VAL A 72 6.56 -8.26 -0.29
CA VAL A 72 7.74 -7.46 -0.65
C VAL A 72 7.46 -6.77 -1.98
N VAL A 73 7.70 -5.46 -2.04
CA VAL A 73 7.49 -4.61 -3.20
C VAL A 73 8.78 -3.85 -3.49
N ARG A 74 9.22 -3.80 -4.75
CA ARG A 74 10.33 -2.92 -5.17
C ARG A 74 9.80 -1.54 -5.50
N VAL A 75 10.54 -0.50 -5.12
CA VAL A 75 10.18 0.92 -5.34
C VAL A 75 11.37 1.68 -5.91
N PRO A 76 11.14 2.76 -6.71
CA PRO A 76 12.23 3.60 -7.14
C PRO A 76 12.91 4.24 -5.92
N ALA A 77 14.24 4.21 -5.88
CA ALA A 77 15.01 4.98 -4.91
C ALA A 77 15.25 6.40 -5.41
N GLN A 78 15.71 7.28 -4.51
CA GLN A 78 16.05 8.69 -4.77
C GLN A 78 14.89 9.54 -5.32
N GLN A 79 13.67 9.02 -5.27
CA GLN A 79 12.45 9.71 -5.67
C GLN A 79 11.46 9.64 -4.52
N ARG A 80 10.76 10.75 -4.26
CA ARG A 80 9.70 10.74 -3.25
C ARG A 80 8.57 9.84 -3.73
N ILE A 81 8.22 8.86 -2.90
CA ILE A 81 7.07 7.98 -3.11
C ILE A 81 5.98 8.31 -2.10
N PHE A 82 4.74 8.05 -2.47
CA PHE A 82 3.57 8.20 -1.62
C PHE A 82 2.95 6.84 -1.33
N LEU A 83 2.93 6.46 -0.07
CA LEU A 83 2.34 5.23 0.46
C LEU A 83 0.92 5.51 0.91
N TRP A 84 -0.06 5.09 0.11
CA TRP A 84 -1.45 5.10 0.52
C TRP A 84 -1.82 3.72 1.06
N VAL A 85 -2.18 3.64 2.34
CA VAL A 85 -2.49 2.38 2.99
C VAL A 85 -3.89 2.42 3.57
N THR A 86 -4.70 1.42 3.22
CA THR A 86 -6.07 1.27 3.72
C THR A 86 -6.20 0.00 4.52
N THR A 87 -6.88 0.04 5.65
CA THR A 87 -7.35 -1.16 6.37
C THR A 87 -8.87 -1.17 6.32
N SER A 88 -9.44 -2.26 5.84
CA SER A 88 -10.88 -2.53 5.91
C SER A 88 -11.12 -3.72 6.83
N GLU A 89 -12.02 -3.55 7.78
CA GLU A 89 -12.48 -4.59 8.72
C GLU A 89 -13.94 -4.95 8.45
N TRP A 90 -14.25 -6.25 8.43
CA TRP A 90 -15.60 -6.73 8.14
C TRP A 90 -16.17 -7.56 9.28
N THR A 91 -17.45 -7.31 9.57
CA THR A 91 -18.21 -8.11 10.54
C THR A 91 -18.51 -9.52 10.02
N HIS A 92 -18.68 -9.71 8.71
CA HIS A 92 -19.02 -10.99 8.05
C HIS A 92 -18.11 -11.23 6.83
N GLY A 93 -17.87 -12.48 6.43
CA GLY A 93 -17.00 -12.79 5.28
C GLY A 93 -17.43 -14.02 4.50
N GLY A 94 -17.47 -13.90 3.16
CA GLY A 94 -17.73 -14.99 2.21
C GLY A 94 -17.41 -14.53 0.77
N LYS A 95 -17.32 -15.46 -0.18
CA LYS A 95 -17.08 -15.16 -1.61
C LYS A 95 -18.37 -14.67 -2.26
N SER A 96 -18.30 -13.57 -3.01
CA SER A 96 -19.45 -12.86 -3.61
C SER A 96 -20.21 -13.62 -4.70
N GLU A 97 -19.75 -14.81 -5.10
CA GLU A 97 -20.31 -15.58 -6.22
C GLU A 97 -21.45 -16.53 -5.80
N MET A 98 -21.82 -16.56 -4.52
CA MET A 98 -22.92 -17.41 -4.03
C MET A 98 -24.25 -16.64 -3.97
N PRO A 99 -25.34 -17.17 -4.53
CA PRO A 99 -26.69 -16.59 -4.36
C PRO A 99 -27.06 -16.50 -2.87
N GLY A 100 -27.59 -15.34 -2.44
CA GLY A 100 -27.96 -15.07 -1.03
C GLY A 100 -26.93 -14.29 -0.21
N PHE A 101 -25.89 -13.74 -0.84
CA PHE A 101 -24.86 -12.97 -0.16
C PHE A 101 -25.32 -11.54 0.20
N ILE A 102 -25.19 -11.16 1.47
CA ILE A 102 -25.41 -9.79 1.96
C ILE A 102 -24.09 -9.03 1.89
N ALA A 103 -24.14 -7.81 1.35
CA ALA A 103 -22.99 -6.90 1.28
C ALA A 103 -22.25 -6.84 2.62
N LEU A 104 -20.92 -6.91 2.54
CA LEU A 104 -20.02 -6.82 3.68
C LEU A 104 -20.29 -5.50 4.41
N ALA A 105 -20.87 -5.56 5.61
CA ALA A 105 -20.90 -4.37 6.46
C ALA A 105 -19.47 -4.11 6.94
N THR A 106 -18.80 -3.17 6.27
CA THR A 106 -17.51 -2.65 6.69
C THR A 106 -17.71 -1.95 8.02
N GLN A 107 -17.10 -2.49 9.08
CA GLN A 107 -17.28 -1.97 10.42
C GLN A 107 -16.40 -0.74 10.63
N HIS A 108 -15.19 -0.82 10.07
CA HIS A 108 -14.16 0.20 10.19
C HIS A 108 -13.29 0.19 8.94
N ASP A 109 -13.25 1.34 8.28
CA ASP A 109 -12.23 1.67 7.31
C ASP A 109 -11.33 2.74 7.91
N CYS A 110 -10.03 2.58 7.71
CA CYS A 110 -9.08 3.64 7.98
C CYS A 110 -8.05 3.71 6.86
N MET A 111 -7.55 4.92 6.63
CA MET A 111 -6.58 5.18 5.58
C MET A 111 -5.52 6.15 6.07
N THR A 112 -4.30 5.95 5.59
CA THR A 112 -3.18 6.85 5.84
C THR A 112 -2.44 7.12 4.53
N LEU A 113 -1.82 8.29 4.44
CA LEU A 113 -0.98 8.67 3.31
C LEU A 113 0.34 9.22 3.86
N HIS A 114 1.44 8.54 3.56
CA HIS A 114 2.78 8.98 3.96
C HIS A 114 3.67 9.11 2.74
N SER A 115 4.75 9.89 2.85
CA SER A 115 5.77 9.98 1.81
C SER A 115 7.16 10.05 2.40
N PHE A 116 8.13 9.51 1.67
CA PHE A 116 9.56 9.65 1.97
C PHE A 116 10.37 9.39 0.69
N VAL A 117 11.68 9.64 0.73
CA VAL A 117 12.61 9.32 -0.35
C VAL A 117 13.40 8.05 0.02
N PRO A 118 13.16 6.90 -0.62
CA PRO A 118 13.91 5.67 -0.32
C PRO A 118 15.35 5.76 -0.80
N GLU A 119 16.28 5.22 -0.03
CA GLU A 119 17.70 5.13 -0.41
C GLU A 119 17.97 3.86 -1.26
N PRO A 120 18.87 3.93 -2.27
CA PRO A 120 19.17 2.79 -3.12
C PRO A 120 19.68 1.58 -2.34
N GLY A 121 19.11 0.40 -2.59
CA GLY A 121 19.48 -0.85 -1.93
C GLY A 121 18.91 -1.02 -0.52
N HIS A 122 18.25 -0.02 0.06
CA HIS A 122 17.67 -0.11 1.40
C HIS A 122 16.40 -0.97 1.42
N ARG A 123 16.08 -1.46 2.62
CA ARG A 123 14.88 -2.24 2.90
C ARG A 123 14.09 -1.54 3.99
N TYR A 124 12.81 -1.29 3.74
CA TYR A 124 11.92 -0.61 4.66
C TYR A 124 10.82 -1.56 5.12
N SER A 125 10.63 -1.68 6.43
CA SER A 125 9.44 -2.30 7.00
C SER A 125 8.31 -1.29 7.00
N VAL A 126 7.16 -1.67 6.45
CA VAL A 126 5.94 -0.85 6.47
C VAL A 126 4.83 -1.65 7.14
N SER A 127 4.29 -1.12 8.21
CA SER A 127 3.16 -1.74 8.91
C SER A 127 2.08 -0.70 9.22
N HIS A 128 0.82 -1.09 9.12
CA HIS A 128 -0.31 -0.20 9.32
C HIS A 128 -1.16 -0.73 10.45
N ARG A 129 -1.26 0.02 11.55
CA ARG A 129 -1.96 -0.41 12.76
C ARG A 129 -3.10 0.51 13.11
N ARG A 130 -4.09 -0.05 13.77
CA ARG A 130 -5.18 0.71 14.37
C ARG A 130 -4.72 1.38 15.67
N THR A 131 -5.14 2.61 15.87
CA THR A 131 -4.97 3.39 17.09
C THR A 131 -6.34 3.78 17.64
N GLY A 132 -6.40 4.33 18.86
CA GLY A 132 -7.66 4.79 19.45
C GLY A 132 -8.39 5.83 18.59
N ASP A 133 -7.62 6.71 17.94
CA ASP A 133 -8.13 7.85 17.18
C ASP A 133 -8.09 7.65 15.65
N GLY A 134 -7.76 6.45 15.16
CA GLY A 134 -7.67 6.17 13.73
C GLY A 134 -6.68 5.05 13.39
N CYS A 135 -5.80 5.30 12.43
CA CYS A 135 -4.72 4.39 12.07
C CYS A 135 -3.39 5.12 11.96
N ALA A 136 -2.32 4.39 12.26
CA ALA A 136 -0.95 4.84 12.16
C ALA A 136 -0.20 3.96 11.18
N LEU A 137 0.66 4.58 10.37
CA LEU A 137 1.60 3.88 9.51
C LEU A 137 2.98 3.99 10.13
N ASP A 138 3.58 2.86 10.45
CA ASP A 138 4.96 2.79 10.89
C ASP A 138 5.82 2.42 9.66
N VAL A 139 6.77 3.29 9.32
CA VAL A 139 7.76 3.06 8.26
C VAL A 139 9.14 3.08 8.92
N GLU A 140 9.89 2.01 8.79
CA GLU A 140 11.18 1.84 9.45
C GLU A 140 12.22 1.32 8.45
N ASP A 141 13.39 1.94 8.42
CA ASP A 141 14.55 1.40 7.71
C ASP A 141 15.08 0.19 8.50
N MET A 142 15.11 -0.99 7.86
CA MET A 142 15.48 -2.25 8.52
C MET A 142 16.95 -2.33 8.92
N ALA A 143 17.83 -1.50 8.36
CA ALA A 143 19.24 -1.46 8.74
C ALA A 143 19.46 -0.61 10.00
N THR A 144 18.70 0.47 10.16
CA THR A 144 18.87 1.42 11.28
C THR A 144 17.83 1.27 12.38
N ALA A 145 16.73 0.55 12.13
CA ALA A 145 15.55 0.48 13.00
C ALA A 145 14.96 1.85 13.34
N LEU A 146 15.11 2.83 12.44
CA LEU A 146 14.61 4.19 12.58
C LEU A 146 13.70 4.55 11.41
N PRO A 147 12.73 5.47 11.61
CA PRO A 147 11.96 5.99 10.50
C PRO A 147 12.85 6.80 9.53
N PRO A 148 12.54 6.82 8.22
CA PRO A 148 13.19 7.71 7.28
C PRO A 148 13.13 9.16 7.79
N ALA A 149 14.26 9.88 7.74
CA ALA A 149 14.37 11.22 8.31
C ALA A 149 13.42 12.24 7.66
N ASP A 150 12.99 11.99 6.42
CA ASP A 150 12.08 12.83 5.64
C ASP A 150 10.65 12.26 5.54
N LEU A 151 10.31 11.28 6.40
CA LEU A 151 8.97 10.71 6.47
C LEU A 151 7.96 11.79 6.82
N SER A 152 6.96 11.96 5.95
CA SER A 152 5.93 13.00 6.07
C SER A 152 4.54 12.39 6.00
N LEU A 153 3.64 12.82 6.87
CA LEU A 153 2.20 12.49 6.88
C LEU A 153 1.42 13.49 6.02
N HIS A 154 0.43 13.00 5.27
CA HIS A 154 -0.42 13.78 4.38
C HIS A 154 -1.91 13.47 4.61
N ASN A 155 -2.78 14.34 4.08
CA ASN A 155 -4.21 14.08 4.04
C ASN A 155 -4.52 12.94 3.03
N PRO A 156 -5.12 11.82 3.44
CA PRO A 156 -5.41 10.70 2.55
C PRO A 156 -6.69 10.88 1.70
N MET A 157 -7.53 11.88 1.99
CA MET A 157 -8.83 12.08 1.31
C MET A 157 -8.75 12.19 -0.22
N PRO A 158 -7.77 12.88 -0.84
CA PRO A 158 -7.69 12.95 -2.30
C PRO A 158 -7.55 11.58 -2.98
N CYS A 159 -7.04 10.58 -2.25
CA CYS A 159 -6.80 9.25 -2.76
C CYS A 159 -8.03 8.33 -2.70
N SER A 160 -9.02 8.65 -1.85
CA SER A 160 -10.25 7.85 -1.77
C SER A 160 -11.16 8.03 -2.99
N ASP A 161 -10.99 9.12 -3.73
CA ASP A 161 -11.75 9.44 -4.94
C ASP A 161 -11.04 8.98 -6.23
N ALA A 162 -9.87 8.36 -6.11
CA ALA A 162 -9.15 7.79 -7.24
C ALA A 162 -9.93 6.57 -7.79
N PRO A 163 -10.22 6.50 -9.10
CA PRO A 163 -11.10 5.51 -9.71
C PRO A 163 -10.56 4.08 -9.70
#